data_AF-A0A1J0TNR0-F1
#
_entry.id   AF-A0A1J0TNR0-F1
#
_cell.length_a   1.000
_cell.length_b   1.000
_cell.length_c   1.000
_cell.angle_alpha   90.00
_cell.angle_beta   90.00
_cell.angle_gamma   90.00
#
_symmetry.space_group_name_H-M   'P 1'
#
loop_
_entity.id
_entity.type
_entity.pdbx_description
1 polymer ?
#
loop_
_entity_poly.entity_id
_entity_poly.type
_entity_poly.pdbx_seq_one_letter_code
_entity_poly.pdbx_strand_id
1 'polypeptide(L)'
;MPDSFVINIGDLMQRWTNDVWSSTRHRVVNPSDGQWDQARFSMAFFHQPNYDALIESLDDTEPAKGPSPRSVDTGFVVRRPA
;
A
#
# COMPACT_ATOMS: atom_id res chain seq x y z
N MET A 1 5.86 -17.82 7.59
CA MET A 1 5.71 -18.60 8.84
C MET A 1 4.29 -19.16 8.84
N PRO A 2 3.98 -20.25 9.57
CA PRO A 2 2.60 -20.57 9.93
C PRO A 2 1.94 -19.40 10.67
N ASP A 3 0.60 -19.38 10.74
CA ASP A 3 -0.20 -18.55 11.65
C ASP A 3 0.19 -17.05 11.67
N SER A 4 0.53 -16.51 10.50
CA SER A 4 1.06 -15.15 10.35
C SER A 4 0.47 -14.45 9.12
N PHE A 5 0.33 -13.12 9.20
CA PHE A 5 -0.10 -12.28 8.09
C PHE A 5 1.09 -11.52 7.50
N VAL A 6 1.15 -11.43 6.17
CA VAL A 6 2.03 -10.47 5.49
C VAL A 6 1.25 -9.17 5.32
N ILE A 7 1.69 -8.13 6.02
CA ILE A 7 1.11 -6.79 5.95
C ILE A 7 2.05 -5.90 5.13
N ASN A 8 1.51 -5.16 4.18
CA ASN A 8 2.19 -4.08 3.48
C ASN A 8 1.37 -2.77 3.65
N ILE A 9 1.95 -1.66 3.20
CA ILE A 9 1.22 -0.40 3.05
C ILE A 9 1.08 -0.06 1.57
N GLY A 10 0.01 0.65 1.22
CA GLY A 10 -0.21 1.22 -0.10
C GLY A 10 0.04 2.72 -0.16
N ASP A 11 -0.03 3.28 -1.37
CA ASP A 11 0.35 4.66 -1.70
C ASP A 11 -0.37 5.73 -0.86
N LEU A 12 -1.61 5.47 -0.43
CA LEU A 12 -2.36 6.34 0.48
C LEU A 12 -1.65 6.52 1.83
N MET A 13 -1.11 5.45 2.42
CA MET A 13 -0.41 5.51 3.70
C MET A 13 1.00 6.08 3.55
N GLN A 14 1.69 5.82 2.44
CA GLN A 14 2.95 6.49 2.11
C GLN A 14 2.73 8.02 2.01
N ARG A 15 1.67 8.47 1.34
CA ARG A 15 1.26 9.88 1.28
C ARG A 15 0.95 10.43 2.67
N TRP A 16 0.12 9.73 3.45
CA TRP A 16 -0.32 10.18 4.78
C TRP A 16 0.87 10.36 5.74
N THR A 17 1.90 9.52 5.58
CA THR A 17 3.17 9.57 6.32
C THR A 17 4.28 10.36 5.62
N ASN A 18 3.97 11.20 4.61
CA ASN A 18 4.94 12.13 3.99
C ASN A 18 6.24 11.45 3.47
N ASP A 19 6.09 10.28 2.84
CA ASP A 19 7.17 9.39 2.39
C ASP A 19 8.08 8.81 3.51
N VAL A 20 7.72 8.98 4.80
CA VAL A 20 8.43 8.33 5.92
C VAL A 20 8.31 6.81 5.82
N TRP A 21 7.12 6.27 5.54
CA TRP A 21 6.90 4.86 5.18
C TRP A 21 6.75 4.69 3.66
N SER A 22 7.15 3.53 3.12
CA SER A 22 7.17 3.29 1.67
C SER A 22 6.21 2.19 1.21
N SER A 23 5.38 2.50 0.22
CA SER A 23 4.57 1.55 -0.56
C SER A 23 5.50 0.69 -1.41
N THR A 24 5.67 -0.58 -1.04
CA THR A 24 6.67 -1.46 -1.67
C THR A 24 6.07 -2.27 -2.81
N ARG A 25 6.62 -2.09 -4.02
CA ARG A 25 6.21 -2.85 -5.21
C ARG A 25 6.53 -4.32 -5.03
N HIS A 26 5.49 -5.14 -4.95
CA HIS A 26 5.55 -6.58 -4.76
C HIS A 26 4.93 -7.32 -5.97
N ARG A 27 5.30 -8.59 -6.14
CA ARG A 27 4.70 -9.50 -7.12
C ARG A 27 4.73 -10.93 -6.59
N VAL A 28 3.76 -11.74 -6.97
CA VAL A 28 3.90 -13.21 -6.90
C VAL A 28 4.72 -13.65 -8.12
N VAL A 29 5.65 -14.58 -7.91
CA VAL A 29 6.42 -15.22 -8.98
C VAL A 29 5.98 -16.68 -9.10
N ASN A 30 6.27 -17.31 -10.24
CA ASN A 30 6.09 -18.76 -10.38
C ASN A 30 6.94 -19.50 -9.34
N PRO A 31 6.50 -20.68 -8.87
CA PRO A 31 7.30 -21.52 -7.99
C PRO A 31 8.58 -21.99 -8.70
N SER A 32 9.57 -22.45 -7.92
CA SER A 32 10.77 -23.05 -8.46
C SER A 32 10.49 -24.43 -9.09
N ASP A 33 11.42 -24.90 -9.91
CA ASP A 33 11.32 -26.24 -10.51
C ASP A 33 11.12 -27.34 -9.47
N GLY A 34 10.24 -28.29 -9.81
CA GLY A 34 9.79 -29.34 -8.89
C GLY A 34 8.63 -28.95 -7.96
N GLN A 35 8.03 -27.76 -8.10
CA GLN A 35 6.84 -27.33 -7.32
C GLN A 35 5.68 -26.81 -8.20
N TRP A 36 5.71 -27.09 -9.50
CA TRP A 36 4.70 -26.67 -10.49
C TRP A 36 3.31 -27.29 -10.29
N ASP A 37 3.22 -28.36 -9.51
CA ASP A 37 2.01 -29.09 -9.13
C ASP A 37 1.33 -28.54 -7.85
N GLN A 38 1.99 -27.65 -7.10
CA GLN A 38 1.53 -27.20 -5.79
C GLN A 38 0.58 -26.00 -5.89
N ALA A 39 -0.69 -26.21 -5.54
CA ALA A 39 -1.71 -25.16 -5.52
C ALA A 39 -1.49 -24.15 -4.37
N ARG A 40 -1.10 -22.91 -4.72
CA ARG A 40 -0.91 -21.81 -3.76
C ARG A 40 -2.16 -20.92 -3.65
N PHE A 41 -2.94 -21.11 -2.58
CA PHE A 41 -4.02 -20.21 -2.21
C PHE A 41 -3.52 -18.98 -1.42
N SER A 42 -4.15 -17.83 -1.60
CA SER A 42 -3.93 -16.64 -0.75
C SER A 42 -5.12 -15.70 -0.80
N MET A 43 -5.52 -15.17 0.35
CA MET A 43 -6.55 -14.15 0.49
C MET A 43 -5.86 -12.78 0.72
N ALA A 44 -6.31 -11.74 0.01
CA ALA A 44 -5.87 -10.37 0.22
C ALA A 44 -7.02 -9.54 0.78
N PHE A 45 -6.74 -8.74 1.81
CA PHE A 45 -7.68 -7.78 2.39
C PHE A 45 -7.09 -6.39 2.25
N PHE A 46 -7.83 -5.48 1.62
CA PHE A 46 -7.41 -4.11 1.38
C PHE A 46 -8.18 -3.18 2.31
N HIS A 47 -7.52 -2.71 3.37
CA HIS A 47 -8.07 -1.65 4.20
C HIS A 47 -7.88 -0.29 3.51
N GLN A 48 -8.87 0.58 3.61
CA GLN A 48 -8.89 1.93 3.04
C GLN A 48 -9.50 2.90 4.05
N PRO A 49 -9.10 4.19 4.02
CA PRO A 49 -9.85 5.26 4.68
C PRO A 49 -11.29 5.36 4.15
N ASN A 50 -12.13 6.16 4.81
CA ASN A 50 -13.44 6.53 4.26
C ASN A 50 -13.25 7.21 2.88
N TYR A 51 -14.20 7.06 1.96
CA TYR A 51 -14.07 7.60 0.60
C TYR A 51 -13.87 9.12 0.56
N ASP A 52 -14.50 9.83 1.48
CA ASP A 52 -14.45 11.28 1.70
C ASP A 52 -13.30 11.75 2.61
N ALA A 53 -12.45 10.83 3.08
CA ALA A 53 -11.29 11.20 3.90
C ALA A 53 -10.24 11.91 3.04
N LEU A 54 -9.90 13.14 3.46
CA LEU A 54 -8.79 13.93 2.93
C LEU A 54 -7.46 13.33 3.41
N ILE A 55 -6.56 13.06 2.48
CA ILE A 55 -5.22 12.52 2.75
C ILE A 55 -4.17 13.60 2.48
N GLU A 56 -3.70 14.18 3.57
CA GLU A 56 -2.64 15.20 3.68
C GLU A 56 -1.59 14.76 4.71
N SER A 57 -0.53 15.54 4.98
CA SER A 57 0.52 15.07 5.90
C SER A 57 0.00 14.92 7.33
N LEU A 58 0.36 13.83 8.03
CA LEU A 58 0.10 13.69 9.47
C LEU A 58 0.89 14.68 10.33
N ASP A 59 2.04 15.14 9.85
CA ASP A 59 2.92 16.07 10.56
C ASP A 59 3.69 16.95 9.56
N ASP A 60 3.85 18.24 9.87
CA ASP A 60 4.62 19.20 9.09
C ASP A 60 6.07 19.35 9.63
N THR A 61 6.39 18.74 10.77
CA THR A 61 7.69 18.88 11.45
C THR A 61 8.75 17.88 10.98
N GLU A 62 8.35 16.70 10.49
CA GLU A 62 9.26 15.73 9.91
C GLU A 62 9.68 16.14 8.48
N PRO A 63 10.99 16.19 8.15
CA PRO A 63 11.45 16.61 6.84
C PRO A 63 11.08 15.58 5.77
N ALA A 64 10.08 15.92 4.97
CA ALA A 64 9.62 15.15 3.82
C ALA A 64 10.79 14.67 2.94
N LYS A 65 10.79 13.39 2.54
CA LYS A 65 11.83 12.84 1.65
C LYS A 65 11.71 13.34 0.20
N GLY A 66 10.68 14.12 -0.11
CA GLY A 66 10.39 14.76 -1.37
C GLY A 66 9.45 15.96 -1.18
N PRO A 67 8.93 16.58 -2.26
CA PRO A 67 7.91 17.62 -2.14
C PRO A 67 6.59 17.03 -1.63
N SER A 68 6.02 17.62 -0.56
CA SER A 68 4.77 17.16 0.06
C SER A 68 3.65 16.92 -0.97
N PRO A 69 3.05 15.71 -1.06
CA PRO A 69 2.07 15.40 -2.09
C PRO A 69 0.71 16.07 -1.79
N ARG A 70 0.42 17.20 -2.45
CA ARG A 70 -0.88 17.97 -2.43
C ARG A 70 -2.07 17.13 -1.95
N SER A 71 -2.81 17.60 -0.94
CA SER A 71 -3.93 16.85 -0.33
C SER A 71 -4.93 16.31 -1.37
N VAL A 72 -5.41 15.08 -1.17
CA VAL A 72 -6.39 14.43 -2.07
C VAL A 72 -7.48 13.68 -1.30
N ASP A 73 -8.67 13.65 -1.89
CA ASP A 73 -9.77 12.76 -1.52
C ASP A 73 -9.39 11.29 -1.78
N THR A 74 -9.77 10.40 -0.84
CA THR A 74 -9.47 8.96 -0.93
C THR A 74 -10.16 8.31 -2.14
N GLY A 75 -11.42 8.64 -2.40
CA GLY A 75 -12.18 8.18 -3.57
C GLY A 75 -11.54 8.59 -4.90
N PHE A 76 -10.95 9.78 -5.00
CA PHE A 76 -10.22 10.25 -6.19
C PHE A 76 -8.97 9.41 -6.49
N VAL A 77 -8.29 8.90 -5.46
CA VAL A 77 -7.14 7.99 -5.66
C VAL A 77 -7.63 6.60 -6.03
N VAL A 78 -8.58 6.03 -5.26
CA VAL A 78 -9.06 4.65 -5.43
C VAL A 78 -9.83 4.43 -6.74
N ARG A 79 -10.44 5.48 -7.31
CA ARG A 79 -11.23 5.40 -8.56
C ARG A 79 -10.45 5.81 -9.82
N ARG A 80 -9.14 6.06 -9.74
CA ARG A 80 -8.32 6.29 -10.93
C ARG A 80 -8.23 5.02 -11.78
N PRO A 81 -8.43 5.08 -13.10
CA PRO A 81 -8.06 3.97 -13.98
C PRO A 81 -6.54 3.75 -13.94
N ALA A 82 -6.13 2.50 -14.11
CA ALA A 82 -4.74 2.06 -14.19
C ALA A 82 -4.16 2.25 -15.61
#